data_AF-A0A937QIY7-F1
#
_entry.id   AF-A0A937QIY7-F1
#
_cell.length_a   1.000
_cell.length_b   1.000
_cell.length_c   1.000
_cell.angle_alpha   90.00
_cell.angle_beta   90.00
_cell.angle_gamma   90.00
#
_symmetry.space_group_name_H-M   'P 1'
#
loop_
_entity.id
_entity.type
_entity.pdbx_description
1 polymer ?
#
loop_
_entity_poly.entity_id
_entity_poly.type
_entity_poly.pdbx_seq_one_letter_code
_entity_poly.pdbx_strand_id
1 'polypeptide(L)'
;LNLNIRYGHMSMALIAQASIHMLRQRLGQPINKWDAKHLARDFFHGLEGDVRVYKDTIIVTYYNAPNVELLRKSYTDLPEKLENEGVDPRVPWLYNYKLDFRFN
;
A
#
# COMPACT_ATOMS: atom_id res chain seq x y z
N LEU A 1 -1.37 -15.38 -26.70
CA LEU A 1 -1.14 -14.45 -25.57
C LEU A 1 0.26 -14.70 -25.01
N ASN A 2 1.11 -13.67 -24.92
CA ASN A 2 2.56 -13.78 -24.66
C ASN A 2 2.87 -14.29 -23.24
N LEU A 3 3.82 -15.23 -23.10
CA LEU A 3 4.26 -15.83 -21.83
C LEU A 3 4.74 -14.77 -20.82
N ASN A 4 5.42 -13.72 -21.30
CA ASN A 4 5.91 -12.62 -20.47
C ASN A 4 4.76 -11.83 -19.82
N ILE A 5 3.64 -11.69 -20.51
CA ILE A 5 2.43 -11.03 -19.95
C ILE A 5 1.85 -11.87 -18.81
N ARG A 6 1.84 -13.21 -18.95
CA ARG A 6 1.35 -14.11 -17.89
C ARG A 6 2.24 -14.05 -16.66
N TYR A 7 3.55 -14.09 -16.84
CA TYR A 7 4.50 -13.96 -15.73
C TYR A 7 4.38 -12.62 -15.02
N GLY A 8 4.32 -11.51 -15.76
CA GLY A 8 4.12 -10.18 -15.19
C GLY A 8 2.82 -10.10 -14.36
N HIS A 9 1.72 -10.63 -14.90
CA HIS A 9 0.44 -10.65 -14.20
C HIS A 9 0.47 -11.51 -12.91
N MET A 10 1.05 -12.71 -12.97
CA MET A 10 1.17 -13.57 -11.77
C MET A 10 2.06 -12.94 -10.70
N SER A 11 3.19 -12.34 -11.08
CA SER A 11 4.07 -11.64 -10.14
C SER A 11 3.36 -10.47 -9.48
N MET A 12 2.62 -9.66 -10.26
CA MET A 12 1.84 -8.55 -9.70
C MET A 12 0.76 -9.03 -8.74
N ALA A 13 0.07 -10.13 -9.07
CA ALA A 13 -0.93 -10.72 -8.20
C ALA A 13 -0.33 -11.20 -6.86
N LEU A 14 0.86 -11.79 -6.87
CA LEU A 14 1.57 -12.20 -5.65
C LEU A 14 2.00 -11.00 -4.80
N ILE A 15 2.54 -9.95 -5.42
CA ILE A 15 2.88 -8.71 -4.72
C ILE A 15 1.64 -8.11 -4.07
N ALA A 16 0.54 -7.96 -4.83
CA ALA A 16 -0.73 -7.47 -4.30
C ALA A 16 -1.24 -8.32 -3.13
N GLN A 17 -1.20 -9.65 -3.26
CA GLN A 17 -1.62 -10.56 -2.19
C GLN A 17 -0.78 -10.35 -0.91
N ALA A 18 0.53 -10.26 -1.04
CA ALA A 18 1.44 -10.05 0.09
C ALA A 18 1.18 -8.70 0.76
N SER A 19 1.07 -7.62 -0.03
CA SER A 19 0.74 -6.27 0.48
C SER A 19 -0.60 -6.25 1.21
N ILE A 20 -1.64 -6.87 0.64
CA ILE A 20 -2.98 -6.95 1.24
C ILE A 20 -2.96 -7.80 2.52
N HIS A 21 -2.19 -8.88 2.54
CA HIS A 21 -2.02 -9.69 3.75
C HIS A 21 -1.36 -8.89 4.87
N MET A 22 -0.24 -8.21 4.58
CA MET A 22 0.46 -7.38 5.56
C MET A 22 -0.37 -6.21 6.06
N LEU A 23 -1.12 -5.55 5.17
CA LEU A 23 -2.08 -4.51 5.53
C LEU A 23 -3.10 -5.02 6.56
N ARG A 24 -3.72 -6.18 6.27
CA ARG A 24 -4.67 -6.82 7.18
C ARG A 24 -4.05 -7.11 8.56
N GLN A 25 -2.82 -7.62 8.61
CA GLN A 25 -2.14 -7.86 9.89
C GLN A 25 -1.88 -6.57 10.68
N ARG A 26 -1.47 -5.49 10.01
CA ARG A 26 -1.24 -4.17 10.65
C ARG A 26 -2.54 -3.55 11.19
N LEU A 27 -3.66 -3.79 10.52
CA LEU A 27 -4.98 -3.31 10.96
C LEU A 27 -5.56 -4.11 12.13
N GLY A 28 -5.10 -5.34 12.36
CA GLY A 28 -5.50 -6.14 13.52
C GLY A 28 -6.92 -6.68 13.47
N GLN A 29 -7.46 -7.11 14.61
CA GLN A 29 -8.82 -7.65 14.70
C GLN A 29 -9.87 -6.52 14.56
N PRO A 30 -11.00 -6.75 13.86
CA PRO A 30 -11.38 -8.00 13.19
C PRO A 30 -10.87 -8.12 11.74
N ILE A 31 -10.25 -7.07 11.20
CA ILE A 31 -9.93 -6.91 9.77
C ILE A 31 -8.93 -7.97 9.28
N ASN A 32 -8.03 -8.42 10.16
CA ASN A 32 -7.06 -9.48 9.82
C ASN A 32 -7.70 -10.83 9.48
N LYS A 33 -8.98 -11.05 9.84
CA LYS A 33 -9.76 -12.25 9.49
C LYS A 33 -10.68 -12.04 8.29
N TRP A 34 -10.79 -10.83 7.76
CA TRP A 34 -11.68 -10.56 6.63
C TRP A 34 -11.20 -11.27 5.38
N ASP A 35 -12.15 -11.86 4.66
CA ASP A 35 -11.91 -12.42 3.33
C ASP A 35 -11.75 -11.30 2.29
N ALA A 36 -11.41 -11.68 1.06
CA ALA A 36 -11.17 -10.72 -0.02
C ALA A 36 -12.42 -9.89 -0.37
N LYS A 37 -13.62 -10.47 -0.29
CA LYS A 37 -14.88 -9.78 -0.66
C LYS A 37 -15.24 -8.73 0.38
N HIS A 38 -15.16 -9.11 1.66
CA HIS A 38 -15.37 -8.21 2.79
C HIS A 38 -14.36 -7.05 2.74
N LEU A 39 -13.07 -7.35 2.59
CA LEU A 39 -12.04 -6.32 2.51
C LEU A 39 -12.23 -5.38 1.31
N ALA A 40 -12.62 -5.91 0.14
CA ALA A 40 -12.90 -5.09 -1.03
C ALA A 40 -14.07 -4.12 -0.79
N ARG A 41 -15.18 -4.62 -0.24
CA ARG A 41 -16.39 -3.83 -0.02
C ARG A 41 -16.23 -2.81 1.10
N ASP A 42 -15.69 -3.21 2.25
CA ASP A 42 -15.77 -2.41 3.47
C ASP A 42 -14.48 -1.62 3.78
N PHE A 43 -13.35 -2.01 3.18
CA PHE A 43 -12.09 -1.28 3.32
C PHE A 43 -11.72 -0.54 2.03
N PHE A 44 -11.49 -1.27 0.93
CA PHE A 44 -10.97 -0.65 -0.30
C PHE A 44 -11.97 0.30 -0.98
N HIS A 45 -13.27 0.01 -0.91
CA HIS A 45 -14.29 0.90 -1.48
C HIS A 45 -14.35 2.27 -0.81
N GLY A 46 -14.01 2.36 0.49
CA GLY A 46 -13.99 3.62 1.24
C GLY A 46 -12.72 4.44 1.03
N LEU A 47 -11.72 3.93 0.30
CA LEU A 47 -10.49 4.66 0.04
C LEU A 47 -10.68 5.68 -1.08
N GLU A 48 -10.94 6.91 -0.68
CA GLU A 48 -10.95 8.08 -1.56
C GLU A 48 -9.68 8.89 -1.35
N GLY A 49 -9.07 9.35 -2.44
CA GLY A 49 -7.77 10.00 -2.36
C GLY A 49 -7.23 10.51 -3.68
N ASP A 50 -6.05 11.13 -3.61
CA ASP A 50 -5.28 11.58 -4.76
C ASP A 50 -3.86 11.01 -4.74
N VAL A 51 -3.26 10.97 -5.92
CA VAL A 51 -1.86 10.59 -6.10
C VAL A 51 -1.15 11.74 -6.78
N ARG A 52 -0.05 12.18 -6.19
CA ARG A 52 0.82 13.21 -6.76
C ARG A 52 2.28 12.80 -6.66
N VAL A 53 3.09 13.36 -7.53
CA VAL A 53 4.55 13.23 -7.44
C VAL A 53 5.10 14.53 -6.88
N TYR A 54 5.95 14.44 -5.86
CA TYR A 54 6.73 15.55 -5.36
C TYR A 54 8.19 15.14 -5.30
N LYS A 55 9.04 15.80 -6.10
CA LYS A 55 10.45 15.46 -6.29
C LYS A 55 10.61 13.98 -6.69
N ASP A 56 11.14 13.17 -5.78
CA ASP A 56 11.44 11.74 -5.93
C ASP A 56 10.50 10.85 -5.10
N THR A 57 9.36 11.39 -4.65
CA THR A 57 8.36 10.66 -3.86
C THR A 57 6.98 10.72 -4.51
N ILE A 58 6.36 9.56 -4.68
CA ILE A 58 4.93 9.42 -4.94
C ILE A 58 4.22 9.58 -3.59
N ILE A 59 3.36 10.58 -3.49
CA ILE A 59 2.56 10.85 -2.30
C ILE A 59 1.12 10.42 -2.60
N VAL A 60 0.62 9.49 -1.80
CA VAL A 60 -0.77 9.06 -1.82
C VAL A 60 -1.50 9.68 -0.64
N THR A 61 -2.50 10.51 -0.90
CA THR A 61 -3.31 11.13 0.15
C THR A 61 -4.67 10.44 0.18
N TYR A 62 -5.08 9.93 1.35
CA TYR A 62 -6.44 9.45 1.56
C TYR A 62 -7.25 10.40 2.43
N TYR A 63 -8.50 10.66 2.07
CA TYR A 63 -9.41 11.60 2.76
C TYR A 63 -10.42 10.92 3.69
N ASN A 64 -10.75 9.65 3.43
CA ASN A 64 -11.78 8.90 4.18
C ASN A 64 -11.26 7.52 4.60
N ALA A 65 -9.97 7.41 4.91
CA ALA A 65 -9.35 6.12 5.20
C ALA A 65 -9.93 5.47 6.47
N PRO A 66 -10.52 4.26 6.40
CA PRO A 66 -10.97 3.56 7.59
C PRO A 66 -9.78 3.17 8.47
N ASN A 67 -9.95 3.23 9.80
CA ASN A 67 -8.89 2.96 10.78
C ASN A 67 -7.66 3.86 10.60
N VAL A 68 -7.89 5.13 10.29
CA VAL A 68 -6.86 6.10 9.91
C VAL A 68 -5.67 6.16 10.87
N GLU A 69 -5.87 6.03 12.17
CA GLU A 69 -4.78 6.11 13.15
C GLU A 69 -3.76 4.95 13.00
N LEU A 70 -4.23 3.75 12.70
CA LEU A 70 -3.36 2.59 12.45
C LEU A 70 -2.59 2.74 11.13
N LEU A 71 -3.26 3.30 10.12
CA LEU A 71 -2.67 3.56 8.82
C LEU A 71 -1.61 4.66 8.92
N ARG A 72 -1.93 5.79 9.55
CA ARG A 72 -1.01 6.91 9.79
C ARG A 72 0.24 6.45 10.55
N LYS A 73 0.05 5.68 11.62
CA LYS A 73 1.17 5.10 12.38
C LYS A 73 2.09 4.23 11.50
N SER A 74 1.54 3.48 10.55
CA SER A 74 2.32 2.52 9.75
C SER A 74 2.90 3.10 8.46
N TYR A 75 2.26 4.10 7.87
CA TYR A 75 2.51 4.49 6.47
C TYR A 75 2.87 5.97 6.25
N THR A 76 2.68 6.84 7.24
CA THR A 76 3.21 8.22 7.14
C THR A 76 4.70 8.23 7.41
N ASP A 77 5.45 9.04 6.66
CA ASP A 77 6.91 9.12 6.71
C ASP A 77 7.54 7.73 6.48
N LEU A 78 6.95 7.01 5.51
CA LEU A 78 7.34 5.64 5.18
C LEU A 78 8.80 5.54 4.69
N PRO A 79 9.32 6.47 3.86
CA PRO A 79 10.71 6.41 3.44
C PRO A 79 11.68 6.42 4.62
N GLU A 80 11.47 7.32 5.58
CA GLU A 80 12.29 7.45 6.78
C GLU A 80 12.21 6.19 7.65
N LYS A 81 11.03 5.57 7.76
CA LYS A 81 10.86 4.29 8.48
C LYS A 81 11.65 3.16 7.84
N LEU A 82 11.58 3.03 6.52
CA LEU A 82 12.32 2.01 5.78
C LEU A 82 13.83 2.21 5.92
N GLU A 83 14.30 3.45 5.79
CA GLU A 83 15.73 3.78 5.97
C GLU A 83 16.23 3.43 7.38
N ASN A 84 15.44 3.73 8.41
CA ASN A 84 15.75 3.36 9.79
C ASN A 84 15.77 1.84 10.03
N GLU A 85 15.02 1.07 9.24
CA GLU A 85 15.03 -0.40 9.23
C GLU A 85 16.15 -0.99 8.35
N GLY A 86 16.97 -0.15 7.70
CA GLY A 86 18.02 -0.57 6.78
C GLY A 86 17.50 -1.04 5.42
N VAL A 87 16.28 -0.64 5.05
CA VAL A 87 15.62 -0.97 3.78
C VAL A 87 15.68 0.25 2.85
N ASP A 88 16.10 0.06 1.60
CA ASP A 88 16.08 1.11 0.58
C ASP A 88 14.62 1.52 0.28
N PRO A 89 14.24 2.79 0.48
CA PRO A 89 12.86 3.23 0.31
C PRO A 89 12.45 3.39 -1.17
N ARG A 90 13.39 3.29 -2.11
CA ARG A 90 13.12 3.42 -3.54
C ARG A 90 12.49 2.15 -4.07
N VAL A 91 11.40 2.29 -4.82
CA VAL A 91 10.67 1.17 -5.39
C VAL A 91 11.08 0.98 -6.86
N PRO A 92 11.84 -0.08 -7.23
CA PRO A 92 12.43 -0.17 -8.57
C PRO A 92 11.41 -0.19 -9.72
N TRP A 93 10.27 -0.85 -9.50
CA TRP A 93 9.19 -0.92 -10.49
C TRP A 93 8.31 0.33 -10.53
N LEU A 94 8.58 1.31 -9.66
CA LEU A 94 8.01 2.65 -9.72
C LEU A 94 9.12 3.66 -10.09
N TYR A 95 10.01 3.32 -11.03
CA TYR A 95 11.11 4.19 -11.49
C TYR A 95 12.02 4.72 -10.36
N ASN A 96 12.23 3.91 -9.33
CA ASN A 96 12.98 4.28 -8.11
C ASN A 96 12.39 5.48 -7.35
N TYR A 97 11.13 5.84 -7.58
CA TYR A 97 10.42 6.76 -6.69
C TYR A 97 10.25 6.10 -5.31
N LYS A 98 10.28 6.93 -4.27
CA LYS A 98 9.81 6.58 -2.93
C LYS A 98 8.30 6.63 -2.87
N LEU A 99 7.71 5.99 -1.87
CA LEU A 99 6.28 6.03 -1.61
C LEU A 99 6.03 6.57 -0.21
N ASP A 100 5.09 7.50 -0.08
CA ASP A 100 4.67 8.03 1.21
C ASP A 100 3.17 8.28 1.25
N PHE A 101 2.58 8.22 2.45
CA PHE A 101 1.13 8.29 2.63
C PHE A 101 0.72 9.40 3.59
N ARG A 102 -0.28 10.16 3.16
CA ARG A 102 -0.92 11.22 3.93
C ARG A 102 -2.38 10.85 4.18
N PHE A 103 -2.89 11.25 5.34
CA PHE A 103 -4.24 10.91 5.78
C PHE A 103 -4.88 12.15 6.39
N ASN A 104 -5.87 12.71 5.69
CA ASN A 104 -6.58 13.93 6.04
C ASN A 104 -7.99 13.64 6.56
#